data_AF-A0A1T1D265-F1
#
_entry.id   AF-A0A1T1D265-F1
#
_cell.length_a   1.000
_cell.length_b   1.000
_cell.length_c   1.000
_cell.angle_alpha   90.00
_cell.angle_beta   90.00
_cell.angle_gamma   90.00
#
_symmetry.space_group_name_H-M   'P 1'
#
loop_
_entity.id
_entity.type
_entity.pdbx_description
1 polymer ?
#
loop_
_entity_poly.entity_id
_entity_poly.type
_entity_poly.pdbx_seq_one_letter_code
_entity_poly.pdbx_strand_id
1 'polypeptide(L)'
;MTTTLDQLRRPLGVLRLSLTARCNLACRYCRPENQDPRTLLTRQQRLKLIGVAARSGCRRLRLTGGEPLLAPELAPLIQAVKALDLMEDVAVTSNGVLLDRPLARRLQQAGLDRITISLD
;
A
#
# COMPACT_ATOMS: atom_id res chain seq x y z
N MET A 1 7.88 23.64 2.28
CA MET A 1 6.80 22.63 2.16
C MET A 1 5.80 22.89 3.28
N THR A 2 4.54 23.17 2.96
CA THR A 2 3.49 23.46 3.94
C THR A 2 2.88 22.15 4.43
N THR A 3 3.16 21.79 5.69
CA THR A 3 2.54 20.63 6.34
C THR A 3 1.05 20.87 6.51
N THR A 4 0.23 20.03 5.89
CA THR A 4 -1.23 20.09 6.08
C THR A 4 -1.59 19.51 7.44
N LEU A 5 -2.39 20.24 8.21
CA LEU A 5 -2.86 19.85 9.53
C LEU A 5 -4.38 19.68 9.52
N ASP A 6 -4.89 18.76 10.33
CA ASP A 6 -6.33 18.69 10.61
C ASP A 6 -6.77 19.71 11.69
N GLN A 7 -8.05 19.71 12.04
CA GLN A 7 -8.63 20.64 13.04
C GLN A 7 -8.03 20.49 14.44
N LEU A 8 -7.44 19.33 14.76
CA LEU A 8 -6.75 19.06 16.03
C LEU A 8 -5.23 19.29 15.91
N ARG A 9 -4.77 19.92 14.82
CA ARG A 9 -3.36 20.23 14.52
C ARG A 9 -2.47 19.00 14.35
N ARG A 10 -3.02 17.87 13.91
CA ARG A 10 -2.25 16.64 13.62
C ARG A 10 -1.77 16.65 12.16
N PRO A 11 -0.49 16.32 11.88
CA PRO A 11 0.01 16.23 10.50
C PRO A 11 -0.44 14.94 9.82
N LEU A 12 -0.41 14.91 8.48
CA LEU A 12 -0.58 13.66 7.73
C LEU A 12 0.57 12.68 8.03
N GLY A 13 0.27 11.64 8.80
CA GLY A 13 1.27 10.67 9.26
C GLY A 13 1.62 9.57 8.27
N VAL A 14 0.62 8.84 7.76
CA VAL A 14 0.78 7.68 6.88
C VAL A 14 -0.38 7.65 5.89
N LEU A 15 -0.09 7.52 4.60
CA LEU A 15 -1.10 7.21 3.60
C LEU A 15 -1.29 5.69 3.57
N ARG A 16 -2.48 5.21 3.92
CA ARG A 16 -2.85 3.80 3.76
C ARG A 16 -3.64 3.62 2.47
N LEU A 17 -3.15 2.79 1.57
CA LEU A 17 -3.73 2.58 0.25
C LEU A 17 -4.09 1.11 0.04
N SER A 18 -5.38 0.84 -0.12
CA SER A 18 -5.90 -0.49 -0.45
C SER A 18 -5.75 -0.74 -1.96
N LEU A 19 -5.11 -1.86 -2.33
CA LEU A 19 -4.84 -2.21 -3.72
C LEU A 19 -5.89 -3.13 -4.35
N THR A 20 -6.63 -3.83 -3.50
CA THR A 20 -7.66 -4.81 -3.86
C THR A 20 -8.61 -5.01 -2.67
N ALA A 21 -9.88 -5.33 -2.92
CA ALA A 21 -10.82 -5.73 -1.90
C ALA A 21 -10.77 -7.25 -1.61
N ARG A 22 -10.09 -8.02 -2.48
CA ARG A 22 -9.98 -9.48 -2.43
C ARG A 22 -9.03 -9.96 -1.35
N CYS A 23 -9.32 -11.11 -0.76
CA CYS A 23 -8.43 -11.82 0.16
C CYS A 23 -8.52 -13.34 -0.06
N ASN A 24 -7.41 -14.04 0.18
CA ASN A 24 -7.35 -15.50 0.15
C ASN A 24 -7.65 -16.15 1.52
N LEU A 25 -8.02 -15.37 2.54
CA LEU A 25 -8.44 -15.83 3.86
C LEU A 25 -9.82 -15.26 4.23
N ALA A 26 -10.51 -15.95 5.15
CA ALA A 26 -11.83 -15.58 5.69
C ALA A 26 -11.78 -15.51 7.23
N CYS A 27 -10.91 -14.66 7.78
CA CYS A 27 -10.70 -14.54 9.22
C CYS A 27 -12.01 -14.19 9.96
N ARG A 28 -12.27 -14.78 11.14
CA ARG A 28 -13.56 -14.60 11.85
C ARG A 28 -13.94 -13.15 12.14
N TYR A 29 -12.95 -12.30 12.38
CA TYR A 29 -13.12 -10.88 12.72
C TYR A 29 -12.99 -9.93 11.51
N CYS A 30 -12.74 -10.46 10.30
CA CYS A 30 -12.53 -9.68 9.09
C CYS A 30 -13.45 -10.18 7.97
N ARG A 31 -13.99 -9.29 7.15
CA ARG A 31 -14.79 -9.67 5.98
C ARG A 31 -14.29 -8.95 4.73
N PRO A 32 -13.30 -9.53 4.02
CA PRO A 32 -12.90 -9.04 2.72
C PRO A 32 -13.98 -9.35 1.67
N GLU A 33 -13.97 -8.61 0.57
CA GLU A 33 -14.86 -8.84 -0.56
C GLU A 33 -14.30 -9.94 -1.47
N ASN A 34 -15.15 -10.61 -2.25
CA ASN A 34 -14.68 -11.61 -3.21
C ASN A 34 -14.24 -11.00 -4.56
N GLN A 35 -14.62 -9.74 -4.82
CA GLN A 35 -14.36 -9.07 -6.08
C GLN A 35 -13.89 -7.63 -5.85
N ASP A 36 -13.02 -7.15 -6.72
CA ASP A 36 -12.66 -5.75 -6.74
C ASP A 36 -13.83 -4.89 -7.26
N PRO A 37 -14.04 -3.68 -6.70
CA PRO A 37 -15.04 -2.78 -7.21
C PRO A 37 -14.65 -2.28 -8.61
N ARG A 38 -15.64 -1.98 -9.46
CA ARG A 38 -15.40 -1.39 -10.79
C ARG A 38 -14.69 -0.04 -10.73
N THR A 39 -14.75 0.61 -9.57
CA THR A 39 -14.14 1.90 -9.27
C THR A 39 -12.72 1.79 -8.70
N LEU A 40 -12.10 0.60 -8.74
CA LEU A 40 -10.73 0.41 -8.27
C LEU A 40 -9.78 1.36 -9.00
N LEU A 41 -8.98 2.10 -8.23
CA LEU A 41 -8.07 3.09 -8.79
C LEU A 41 -7.03 2.44 -9.70
N THR A 42 -6.78 3.03 -10.87
CA THR A 42 -5.68 2.67 -11.76
C THR A 42 -4.33 3.07 -11.16
N ARG A 43 -3.21 2.51 -11.67
CA ARG A 43 -1.87 2.90 -11.24
C ARG A 43 -1.63 4.42 -11.35
N GLN A 44 -2.06 5.03 -12.44
CA GLN A 44 -1.93 6.48 -12.64
C GLN A 44 -2.68 7.28 -11.58
N GLN A 45 -3.92 6.87 -11.25
CA GLN A 45 -4.70 7.52 -10.20
C GLN A 45 -4.06 7.34 -8.82
N ARG A 46 -3.55 6.13 -8.52
CA ARG A 46 -2.82 5.85 -7.28
C ARG A 46 -1.57 6.73 -7.15
N LEU A 47 -0.74 6.83 -8.19
CA LEU A 47 0.45 7.68 -8.21
C LEU A 47 0.10 9.17 -8.05
N LYS A 48 -0.96 9.64 -8.72
CA LYS A 48 -1.45 11.01 -8.55
C LYS A 48 -1.83 11.29 -7.09
N LEU A 49 -2.56 10.36 -6.46
CA LEU A 49 -2.98 10.48 -5.06
C LEU A 49 -1.78 10.46 -4.10
N ILE A 50 -0.84 9.53 -4.31
CA ILE A 50 0.41 9.43 -3.52
C ILE A 50 1.21 10.74 -3.65
N GLY A 51 1.35 11.28 -4.86
CA GLY A 51 2.06 12.54 -5.07
C GLY A 51 1.37 13.75 -4.42
N VAL A 52 0.04 13.79 -4.39
CA VAL A 52 -0.70 14.82 -3.62
C VAL A 52 -0.41 14.67 -2.13
N ALA A 53 -0.51 13.45 -1.58
CA ALA A 53 -0.22 13.21 -0.16
C ALA A 53 1.22 13.59 0.22
N ALA A 54 2.19 13.26 -0.64
CA ALA A 54 3.59 13.65 -0.47
C ALA A 54 3.78 15.17 -0.38
N ARG A 55 3.16 15.92 -1.31
CA ARG A 55 3.18 17.40 -1.28
C ARG A 55 2.50 18.00 -0.06
N SER A 56 1.53 17.30 0.53
CA SER A 56 0.86 17.70 1.78
C SER A 56 1.66 17.35 3.05
N GLY A 57 2.84 16.75 2.91
CA GLY A 57 3.76 16.42 4.02
C GLY A 57 3.72 14.96 4.47
N CYS A 58 2.98 14.08 3.80
CA CYS A 58 3.00 12.65 4.09
C CYS A 58 4.30 12.02 3.59
N ARG A 59 5.01 11.26 4.44
CA ARG A 59 6.28 10.61 4.09
C ARG A 59 6.22 9.10 4.00
N ARG A 60 5.12 8.50 4.46
CA ARG A 60 4.99 7.05 4.65
C ARG A 60 3.78 6.51 3.91
N LEU A 61 3.99 5.43 3.18
CA LEU A 61 2.97 4.72 2.42
C LEU A 61 2.82 3.29 2.96
N ARG A 62 1.59 2.94 3.35
CA ARG A 62 1.23 1.58 3.75
C ARG A 62 0.28 0.97 2.73
N LEU A 63 0.78 0.00 1.97
CA LEU A 63 0.02 -0.75 0.99
C LEU A 63 -0.70 -1.92 1.66
N THR A 64 -1.99 -2.03 1.38
CA THR A 64 -2.89 -3.05 1.96
C THR A 64 -3.90 -3.54 0.94
N GLY A 65 -4.93 -4.23 1.37
CA GLY A 65 -6.05 -4.67 0.55
C GLY A 65 -7.17 -5.22 1.43
N GLY A 66 -7.83 -6.26 0.92
CA GLY A 66 -7.83 -7.53 1.65
C GLY A 66 -6.40 -8.05 1.73
N GLU A 67 -5.96 -8.87 0.78
CA GLU A 67 -4.57 -9.35 0.67
C GLU A 67 -3.82 -8.64 -0.48
N PRO A 68 -2.87 -7.74 -0.20
CA PRO A 68 -2.16 -7.00 -1.24
C PRO A 68 -1.28 -7.88 -2.14
N LEU A 69 -0.81 -9.05 -1.70
CA LEU A 69 -0.03 -9.96 -2.55
C LEU A 69 -0.86 -10.56 -3.70
N LEU A 70 -2.20 -10.46 -3.67
CA LEU A 70 -3.08 -10.79 -4.80
C LEU A 70 -3.12 -9.70 -5.87
N ALA A 71 -2.64 -8.48 -5.58
CA ALA A 71 -2.70 -7.35 -6.50
C ALA A 71 -1.52 -7.38 -7.48
N PRO A 72 -1.75 -7.54 -8.80
CA PRO A 72 -0.67 -7.55 -9.79
C PRO A 72 0.15 -6.24 -9.81
N GLU A 73 -0.51 -5.13 -9.45
CA GLU A 73 0.11 -3.80 -9.41
C GLU A 73 0.98 -3.54 -8.17
N LEU A 74 1.12 -4.48 -7.23
CA LEU A 74 1.90 -4.26 -6.00
C LEU A 74 3.35 -3.86 -6.30
N ALA A 75 4.11 -4.72 -6.97
CA ALA A 75 5.52 -4.44 -7.27
C ALA A 75 5.71 -3.26 -8.25
N PRO A 76 4.94 -3.15 -9.36
CA PRO A 76 5.02 -2.00 -10.25
C PRO A 76 4.74 -0.66 -9.56
N LEU A 77 3.79 -0.62 -8.62
CA LEU A 77 3.47 0.59 -7.86
C LEU A 77 4.61 0.96 -6.92
N ILE A 78 5.18 0.01 -6.17
CA ILE A 78 6.32 0.27 -5.27
C ILE A 78 7.50 0.84 -6.08
N GLN A 79 7.84 0.21 -7.19
CA GLN A 79 8.93 0.66 -8.07
C GLN A 79 8.70 2.09 -8.56
N ALA A 80 7.48 2.41 -9.02
CA ALA A 80 7.16 3.76 -9.49
C ALA A 80 7.20 4.80 -8.36
N VAL A 81 6.74 4.45 -7.14
CA VAL A 81 6.80 5.33 -5.97
C VAL A 81 8.24 5.65 -5.58
N LYS A 82 9.11 4.64 -5.58
CA LYS A 82 10.54 4.80 -5.27
C LYS A 82 11.29 5.56 -6.36
N ALA A 83 11.04 5.26 -7.63
CA ALA A 83 11.66 5.94 -8.76
C ALA A 83 11.33 7.44 -8.84
N LEU A 84 10.14 7.82 -8.36
CA LEU A 84 9.67 9.21 -8.31
C LEU A 84 9.98 9.90 -6.96
N ASP A 85 10.68 9.21 -6.05
CA ASP A 85 11.00 9.69 -4.69
C ASP A 85 9.79 10.28 -3.95
N LEU A 86 8.61 9.63 -4.08
CA LEU A 86 7.37 10.16 -3.53
C LEU A 86 7.21 9.90 -2.03
N MET A 87 7.85 8.85 -1.51
CA MET A 87 7.66 8.36 -0.14
C MET A 87 8.98 7.82 0.41
N GLU A 88 9.29 8.17 1.65
CA GLU A 88 10.52 7.76 2.34
C GLU A 88 10.43 6.30 2.80
N ASP A 89 9.28 5.88 3.33
CA ASP A 89 9.00 4.51 3.81
C ASP A 89 7.76 3.95 3.11
N VAL A 90 7.93 2.86 2.37
CA VAL A 90 6.90 2.08 1.70
C VAL A 90 6.84 0.71 2.35
N ALA A 91 5.71 0.42 2.99
CA ALA A 91 5.48 -0.83 3.72
C ALA A 91 4.23 -1.56 3.23
N VAL A 92 4.23 -2.89 3.33
CA VAL A 92 3.08 -3.75 3.02
C VAL A 92 2.56 -4.43 4.29
N THR A 93 1.24 -4.59 4.42
CA THR A 93 0.63 -5.51 5.40
C THR A 93 0.05 -6.71 4.68
N SER A 94 0.47 -7.92 5.01
CA SER A 94 0.01 -9.15 4.35
C SER A 94 -0.24 -10.25 5.37
N ASN A 95 -1.11 -11.19 5.06
CA ASN A 95 -1.21 -12.45 5.78
C ASN A 95 -0.03 -13.40 5.53
N GLY A 96 0.81 -13.10 4.53
CA GLY A 96 2.05 -13.83 4.26
C GLY A 96 1.89 -15.18 3.55
N VAL A 97 0.66 -15.68 3.36
CA VAL A 97 0.42 -17.01 2.75
C VAL A 97 0.99 -17.12 1.33
N LEU A 98 0.96 -16.02 0.58
CA LEU A 98 1.46 -15.94 -0.79
C LEU A 98 2.93 -15.50 -0.88
N LEU A 99 3.60 -15.23 0.26
CA LEU A 99 4.95 -14.69 0.29
C LEU A 99 5.99 -15.81 0.15
N ASP A 100 6.29 -16.18 -1.09
CA ASP A 100 7.40 -17.07 -1.40
C ASP A 100 8.74 -16.32 -1.60
N ARG A 101 9.84 -17.07 -1.72
CA ARG A 101 11.19 -16.49 -1.90
C ARG A 101 11.29 -15.64 -3.18
N PRO A 102 10.82 -16.09 -4.35
CA PRO A 102 10.81 -15.26 -5.56
C PRO A 102 10.05 -13.94 -5.38
N LEU A 103 8.86 -13.97 -4.80
CA LEU A 103 8.04 -12.78 -4.56
C LEU A 103 8.72 -11.83 -3.58
N ALA A 104 9.28 -12.35 -2.49
CA ALA A 104 10.00 -11.54 -1.51
C ALA A 104 11.18 -10.80 -2.17
N ARG A 105 11.97 -11.49 -3.02
CA ARG A 105 13.06 -10.86 -3.79
C ARG A 105 12.54 -9.80 -4.75
N ARG A 106 11.45 -10.08 -5.46
CA ARG A 106 10.84 -9.11 -6.39
C ARG A 106 10.37 -7.84 -5.68
N LEU A 107 9.78 -7.98 -4.49
CA LEU A 107 9.34 -6.85 -3.67
C LEU A 107 10.54 -6.04 -3.14
N GLN A 108 11.59 -6.73 -2.67
CA GLN A 108 12.83 -6.08 -2.25
C GLN A 108 13.46 -5.29 -3.41
N GLN A 109 13.56 -5.89 -4.60
CA GLN A 109 14.10 -5.26 -5.80
C GLN A 109 13.26 -4.07 -6.28
N ALA A 110 11.95 -4.11 -6.08
CA ALA A 110 11.07 -2.97 -6.33
C ALA A 110 11.32 -1.80 -5.37
N GLY A 111 12.05 -2.04 -4.27
CA GLY A 111 12.37 -1.05 -3.25
C GLY A 111 11.39 -1.05 -2.08
N LEU A 112 10.75 -2.18 -1.76
CA LEU A 112 9.93 -2.27 -0.56
C LEU A 112 10.79 -2.21 0.70
N ASP A 113 10.45 -1.32 1.65
CA ASP A 113 11.26 -1.12 2.87
C ASP A 113 10.90 -2.10 3.98
N ARG A 114 9.61 -2.40 4.15
CA ARG A 114 9.13 -3.26 5.26
C ARG A 114 7.89 -4.07 4.89
N ILE A 115 7.82 -5.27 5.45
CA ILE A 115 6.62 -6.10 5.45
C ILE A 115 6.16 -6.28 6.90
N THR A 116 4.86 -6.11 7.14
CA THR A 116 4.20 -6.55 8.37
C THR A 116 3.37 -7.78 8.06
N ILE A 117 3.66 -8.89 8.74
CA ILE A 117 2.90 -10.14 8.62
C ILE A 117 1.85 -10.18 9.73
N SER A 118 0.58 -10.33 9.34
CA SER A 118 -0.52 -10.60 10.25
C SER A 118 -0.60 -12.09 10.54
N LEU A 119 -0.46 -12.45 11.81
CA LEU A 119 -0.55 -13.81 12.31
C LEU A 119 -1.29 -13.77 13.64
N ASP A 120 -2.49 -14.36 13.66
CA ASP A 120 -3.36 -14.49 14.84
C ASP A 120 -3.59 -15.97 15.17
#